data_AF-A0A0V0XLV7-F1
#
_entry.id   AF-A0A0V0XLV7-F1
#
_cell.length_a   1.000
_cell.length_b   1.000
_cell.length_c   1.000
_cell.angle_alpha   90.00
_cell.angle_beta   90.00
_cell.angle_gamma   90.00
#
_symmetry.space_group_name_H-M   'P 1'
#
loop_
_entity.id
_entity.type
_entity.pdbx_description
1 polymer ?
#
loop_
_entity_poly.entity_id
_entity_poly.type
_entity_poly.pdbx_seq_one_letter_code
_entity_poly.pdbx_strand_id
1 'polypeptide(L)'
;LTRMHFWWKFALIIVAAFVLVTLFYKGSICSKNPSLAEGSSDEWKLQNAIFLYNRIPKTASTSLMGIIYELCQKNGFHVIHLNMSKNSHLMTPWDQVHFAGNFSNWTQRKPAFYHGHVAYIDFTKFGMKNPIYLNVVRDPLERMISYYYFLRYGDDFRPYLSRKRKGNNETFDECVKRKGRDCDPANLWLQVPFFCGHHADCWIPGNSWALERAKNTLLDHYMLVGVSEELQDFIELLELIFPDFFSGATVIYSQGQKSYLRKTVKKIPPSEQTLAQIRQSPIWKMEQNFYEFARRQFHFLKLMKTRLGGKRETGYHYEKVKPTFI
;
A
#
# COMPACT_ATOMS: atom_id res chain seq x y z
N LEU A 1 -73.71 -42.59 -10.35
CA LEU A 1 -72.75 -41.69 -11.05
C LEU A 1 -71.68 -41.03 -10.15
N THR A 2 -71.73 -41.16 -8.82
CA THR A 2 -70.83 -40.41 -7.90
C THR A 2 -69.61 -41.18 -7.38
N ARG A 3 -69.51 -42.51 -7.59
CA ARG A 3 -68.32 -43.30 -7.20
C ARG A 3 -67.25 -43.40 -8.29
N MET A 4 -67.62 -43.44 -9.58
CA MET A 4 -66.65 -43.53 -10.69
C MET A 4 -65.82 -42.25 -10.89
N HIS A 5 -66.40 -41.07 -10.60
CA HIS A 5 -65.70 -39.79 -10.75
C HIS A 5 -64.57 -39.57 -9.74
N PHE A 6 -64.65 -40.19 -8.56
CA PHE A 6 -63.63 -40.06 -7.52
C PHE A 6 -62.35 -40.83 -7.88
N TRP A 7 -62.50 -42.05 -8.39
CA TRP A 7 -61.38 -42.89 -8.81
C TRP A 7 -60.66 -42.35 -10.05
N TRP A 8 -61.39 -41.72 -10.97
CA TRP A 8 -60.79 -41.08 -12.15
C TRP A 8 -59.94 -39.85 -11.79
N LYS A 9 -60.40 -39.03 -10.84
CA LYS A 9 -59.61 -37.87 -10.35
C LYS A 9 -58.37 -38.32 -9.57
N PHE A 10 -58.46 -39.40 -8.81
CA PHE A 10 -57.31 -39.95 -8.06
C PHE A 10 -56.25 -40.55 -9.00
N ALA A 11 -56.68 -41.26 -10.04
CA ALA A 11 -55.78 -41.79 -11.06
C ALA A 11 -55.04 -40.68 -11.84
N LEU A 12 -55.74 -39.59 -12.18
CA LEU A 12 -55.13 -38.43 -12.85
C LEU A 12 -54.07 -37.72 -11.99
N ILE A 13 -54.28 -37.63 -10.68
CA ILE A 13 -53.30 -37.04 -9.75
C ILE A 13 -52.05 -37.92 -9.63
N ILE A 14 -52.22 -39.24 -9.57
CA ILE A 14 -51.08 -40.19 -9.50
C ILE A 14 -50.27 -40.16 -10.79
N VAL A 15 -50.92 -40.12 -11.96
CA VAL A 15 -50.23 -40.00 -13.25
C VAL A 15 -49.52 -38.65 -13.39
N ALA A 16 -50.14 -37.55 -12.96
CA ALA A 16 -49.51 -36.23 -12.96
C ALA A 16 -48.28 -36.17 -12.02
N ALA A 17 -48.35 -36.81 -10.85
CA ALA A 17 -47.23 -36.92 -9.92
C ALA A 17 -46.07 -37.76 -10.50
N PHE A 18 -46.38 -38.86 -11.20
CA PHE A 18 -45.36 -39.69 -11.86
C PHE A 18 -44.69 -38.98 -13.05
N VAL A 19 -45.45 -38.18 -13.80
CA VAL A 19 -44.91 -37.36 -14.91
C VAL A 19 -44.05 -36.21 -14.36
N LEU A 20 -44.42 -35.58 -13.25
CA LEU A 20 -43.60 -34.56 -12.58
C LEU A 20 -42.30 -35.15 -12.01
N VAL A 21 -42.35 -36.31 -11.35
CA VAL A 21 -41.14 -36.97 -10.82
C VAL A 21 -40.20 -37.41 -11.94
N THR A 22 -40.71 -37.90 -13.07
CA THR A 22 -39.88 -38.27 -14.23
C THR A 22 -39.33 -37.07 -15.00
N LEU A 23 -40.03 -35.93 -15.01
CA LEU A 23 -39.51 -34.67 -15.56
C LEU A 23 -38.43 -34.04 -14.64
N PHE A 24 -38.57 -34.15 -13.32
CA PHE A 24 -37.54 -33.70 -12.38
C PHE A 24 -36.30 -34.62 -12.37
N TYR A 25 -36.46 -35.93 -12.55
CA TYR A 25 -35.33 -36.86 -12.65
C TYR A 25 -34.58 -36.81 -13.99
N LYS A 26 -35.25 -36.45 -15.09
CA LYS A 26 -34.59 -36.25 -16.40
C LYS A 26 -33.86 -34.91 -16.54
N GLY A 27 -33.98 -34.01 -15.56
CA GLY A 27 -33.37 -32.67 -15.58
C GLY A 27 -32.02 -32.55 -14.85
N SER A 28 -31.40 -33.63 -14.37
CA SER A 28 -30.23 -33.52 -13.45
C SER A 28 -29.00 -34.37 -13.76
N ILE A 29 -28.87 -34.99 -14.93
CA ILE A 29 -27.63 -35.72 -15.27
C ILE A 29 -27.22 -35.42 -16.70
N CYS A 30 -26.47 -34.32 -16.85
CA CYS A 30 -25.40 -34.15 -17.83
C CYS A 30 -24.64 -32.89 -17.44
N SER A 31 -23.95 -32.96 -16.29
CA SER A 31 -22.84 -32.05 -16.04
C SER A 31 -21.80 -32.37 -17.10
N LYS A 32 -21.59 -31.45 -18.03
CA LYS A 32 -20.46 -31.50 -18.95
C LYS A 32 -19.23 -31.71 -18.08
N ASN A 33 -18.43 -32.74 -18.39
CA ASN A 33 -17.11 -32.91 -17.79
C ASN A 33 -16.43 -31.54 -17.73
N PRO A 34 -15.98 -31.08 -16.56
CA PRO A 34 -15.17 -29.87 -16.52
C PRO A 34 -13.98 -30.15 -17.43
N SER A 35 -13.82 -29.33 -18.47
CA SER A 35 -12.63 -29.35 -19.30
C SER A 35 -11.42 -29.40 -18.38
N LEU A 36 -10.48 -30.31 -18.66
CA LEU A 36 -9.14 -30.32 -18.10
C LEU A 36 -8.70 -28.87 -17.92
N ALA A 37 -8.42 -28.48 -16.67
CA ALA A 37 -7.95 -27.15 -16.36
C ALA A 37 -6.54 -27.00 -16.99
N GLU A 38 -6.49 -26.67 -18.28
CA GLU A 38 -5.52 -25.71 -18.77
C GLU A 38 -5.67 -24.53 -17.82
N GLY A 39 -4.71 -24.34 -16.91
CA GLY A 39 -4.73 -23.23 -15.97
C GLY A 39 -5.03 -21.99 -16.77
N SER A 40 -6.19 -21.38 -16.53
CA SER A 40 -6.69 -20.40 -17.48
C SER A 40 -5.64 -19.32 -17.66
N SER A 41 -5.32 -19.02 -18.92
CA SER A 41 -4.60 -17.82 -19.30
C SER A 41 -5.42 -16.56 -19.05
N ASP A 42 -6.47 -16.64 -18.23
CA ASP A 42 -7.00 -15.48 -17.54
C ASP A 42 -5.84 -14.94 -16.71
N GLU A 43 -5.15 -13.98 -17.31
CA GLU A 43 -4.31 -12.99 -16.65
C GLU A 43 -4.88 -12.80 -15.24
N TRP A 44 -4.11 -13.13 -14.22
CA TRP A 44 -4.47 -13.15 -12.80
C TRP A 44 -5.06 -11.80 -12.36
N LYS A 45 -6.30 -11.47 -12.77
CA LYS A 45 -6.84 -10.12 -12.58
C LYS A 45 -6.95 -9.87 -11.09
N LEU A 46 -6.24 -8.86 -10.62
CA LEU A 46 -6.25 -8.38 -9.23
C LEU A 46 -7.57 -7.73 -8.83
N GLN A 47 -8.72 -8.22 -9.32
CA GLN A 47 -10.05 -7.63 -9.13
C GLN A 47 -10.42 -7.47 -7.66
N ASN A 48 -9.90 -8.36 -6.80
CA ASN A 48 -10.11 -8.31 -5.35
C ASN A 48 -8.91 -7.78 -4.57
N ALA A 49 -7.85 -7.33 -5.25
CA ALA A 49 -6.66 -6.85 -4.59
C ALA A 49 -6.90 -5.49 -3.95
N ILE A 50 -6.20 -5.29 -2.84
CA ILE A 50 -6.30 -4.06 -2.09
C ILE A 50 -4.91 -3.69 -1.61
N PHE A 51 -4.48 -2.51 -2.03
CA PHE A 51 -3.20 -1.94 -1.64
C PHE A 51 -3.38 -1.00 -0.45
N LEU A 52 -2.39 -0.97 0.43
CA LEU A 52 -2.28 0.05 1.46
C LEU A 52 -0.92 0.74 1.39
N TYR A 53 -0.94 1.99 0.94
CA TYR A 53 0.19 2.90 1.02
C TYR A 53 0.07 3.77 2.27
N ASN A 54 0.61 3.27 3.39
CA ASN A 54 0.65 3.98 4.66
C ASN A 54 1.76 5.05 4.65
N ARG A 55 1.53 6.07 3.82
CA ARG A 55 2.49 7.07 3.36
C ARG A 55 3.16 7.85 4.48
N ILE A 56 4.48 7.91 4.43
CA ILE A 56 5.29 8.77 5.31
C ILE A 56 5.23 10.23 4.81
N PRO A 57 5.15 11.23 5.71
CA PRO A 57 5.25 12.63 5.33
C PRO A 57 6.60 12.98 4.66
N LYS A 58 6.54 13.81 3.61
CA LYS A 58 7.71 14.40 2.91
C LYS A 58 8.64 13.42 2.17
N THR A 59 8.10 12.27 1.75
CA THR A 59 8.78 11.23 0.94
C THR A 59 8.22 11.15 -0.50
N ALA A 60 7.96 12.30 -1.14
CA ALA A 60 7.35 12.40 -2.48
C ALA A 60 5.95 11.75 -2.62
N SER A 61 5.29 11.44 -1.51
CA SER A 61 3.98 10.77 -1.48
C SER A 61 2.85 11.51 -2.21
N THR A 62 2.94 12.84 -2.40
CA THR A 62 1.96 13.58 -3.21
C THR A 62 2.15 13.36 -4.70
N SER A 63 3.39 13.29 -5.20
CA SER A 63 3.66 12.97 -6.60
C SER A 63 3.14 11.57 -6.95
N LEU A 64 3.51 10.56 -6.14
CA LEU A 64 3.05 9.18 -6.35
C LEU A 64 1.52 9.09 -6.37
N MET A 65 0.84 9.74 -5.42
CA MET A 65 -0.62 9.75 -5.43
C MET A 65 -1.22 10.50 -6.61
N GLY A 66 -0.58 11.57 -7.10
CA GLY A 66 -1.04 12.27 -8.30
C GLY A 66 -1.14 11.36 -9.53
N ILE A 67 -0.19 10.43 -9.65
CA ILE A 67 -0.16 9.39 -10.70
C ILE A 67 -1.25 8.35 -10.45
N ILE A 68 -1.35 7.84 -9.22
CA ILE A 68 -2.33 6.81 -8.86
C ILE A 68 -3.78 7.30 -9.05
N TYR A 69 -4.07 8.57 -8.73
CA TYR A 69 -5.38 9.17 -8.97
C TYR A 69 -5.74 9.31 -10.45
N GLU A 70 -4.75 9.40 -11.34
CA GLU A 70 -4.99 9.41 -12.78
C GLU A 70 -5.21 7.98 -13.30
N LEU A 71 -4.38 7.05 -12.86
CA LEU A 71 -4.46 5.65 -13.23
C LEU A 71 -5.75 4.98 -12.78
N CYS A 72 -6.33 5.41 -11.65
CA CYS A 72 -7.54 4.78 -11.13
C CYS A 72 -8.73 4.88 -12.10
N GLN A 73 -8.82 5.98 -12.85
CA GLN A 73 -9.84 6.16 -13.88
C GLN A 73 -9.58 5.28 -15.10
N LYS A 74 -8.30 5.16 -15.49
CA LYS A 74 -7.88 4.41 -16.68
C LYS A 74 -7.93 2.89 -16.47
N ASN A 75 -7.55 2.43 -15.29
CA ASN A 75 -7.33 1.03 -14.99
C ASN A 75 -8.47 0.42 -14.13
N GLY A 76 -9.48 1.21 -13.77
CA GLY A 76 -10.73 0.69 -13.18
C GLY A 76 -10.61 0.24 -11.71
N PHE A 77 -9.92 1.01 -10.87
CA PHE A 77 -9.84 0.76 -9.42
C PHE A 77 -10.20 1.99 -8.59
N HIS A 78 -10.47 1.80 -7.30
CA HIS A 78 -10.83 2.88 -6.39
C HIS A 78 -9.61 3.41 -5.64
N VAL A 79 -9.53 4.73 -5.43
CA VAL A 79 -8.52 5.34 -4.54
C VAL A 79 -9.20 5.92 -3.32
N ILE A 80 -8.75 5.51 -2.13
CA ILE A 80 -9.39 5.88 -0.86
C ILE A 80 -8.37 6.53 0.06
N HIS A 81 -8.64 7.77 0.46
CA HIS A 81 -7.79 8.50 1.40
C HIS A 81 -8.25 8.25 2.84
N LEU A 82 -7.38 7.68 3.65
CA LEU A 82 -7.56 7.51 5.09
C LEU A 82 -7.13 8.79 5.81
N ASN A 83 -8.10 9.51 6.37
CA ASN A 83 -7.85 10.67 7.21
C ASN A 83 -7.84 10.27 8.69
N MET A 84 -6.78 10.65 9.41
CA MET A 84 -6.61 10.35 10.83
C MET A 84 -6.92 11.59 11.69
N SER A 85 -7.72 11.40 12.74
CA SER A 85 -8.05 12.46 13.70
C SER A 85 -6.79 13.12 14.26
N LYS A 86 -6.74 14.46 14.25
CA LYS A 86 -5.60 15.28 14.69
C LYS A 86 -4.27 14.93 14.00
N ASN A 87 -4.30 14.29 12.83
CA ASN A 87 -3.12 13.74 12.15
C ASN A 87 -2.34 12.72 13.01
N SER A 88 -3.03 11.97 13.88
CA SER A 88 -2.44 10.85 14.60
C SER A 88 -1.89 9.81 13.62
N HIS A 89 -0.75 9.21 13.95
CA HIS A 89 -0.21 8.06 13.21
C HIS A 89 -0.69 6.73 13.79
N LEU A 90 -1.38 6.77 14.92
CA LEU A 90 -1.85 5.62 15.67
C LEU A 90 -3.37 5.55 15.67
N MET A 91 -3.87 4.36 15.40
CA MET A 91 -5.26 3.94 15.62
C MET A 91 -5.43 3.32 17.00
N THR A 92 -6.57 3.56 17.64
CA THR A 92 -6.96 2.78 18.81
C THR A 92 -7.15 1.31 18.43
N PRO A 93 -7.08 0.35 19.36
CA PRO A 93 -7.34 -1.06 19.04
C PRO A 93 -8.69 -1.28 18.35
N TRP A 94 -9.74 -0.56 18.76
CA TRP A 94 -11.06 -0.62 18.11
C TRP A 94 -11.02 -0.08 16.67
N ASP A 95 -10.37 1.06 16.45
CA ASP A 95 -10.20 1.61 15.10
C ASP A 95 -9.45 0.63 14.19
N GLN A 96 -8.45 -0.10 14.71
CA GLN A 96 -7.72 -1.11 13.93
C GLN A 96 -8.61 -2.28 13.52
N VAL A 97 -9.42 -2.81 14.43
CA VAL A 97 -10.40 -3.89 14.13
C VAL A 97 -11.40 -3.41 13.08
N HIS A 98 -11.98 -2.22 13.28
CA HIS A 98 -12.96 -1.64 12.37
C HIS A 98 -12.36 -1.35 10.99
N PHE A 99 -11.14 -0.81 10.94
CA PHE A 99 -10.42 -0.52 9.70
C PHE A 99 -10.10 -1.81 8.93
N ALA A 100 -9.57 -2.84 9.60
CA ALA A 100 -9.31 -4.15 9.00
C ALA A 100 -10.60 -4.81 8.48
N GLY A 101 -11.68 -4.72 9.27
CA GLY A 101 -13.03 -5.15 8.90
C GLY A 101 -13.52 -4.56 7.58
N ASN A 102 -13.49 -3.22 7.50
CA ASN A 102 -13.94 -2.51 6.30
C ASN A 102 -13.08 -2.85 5.08
N PHE A 103 -11.77 -2.95 5.25
CA PHE A 103 -10.86 -3.27 4.16
C PHE A 103 -11.16 -4.65 3.56
N SER A 104 -11.39 -5.67 4.38
CA SER A 104 -11.70 -7.02 3.88
C SER A 104 -13.11 -7.13 3.31
N ASN A 105 -14.10 -6.43 3.88
CA ASN A 105 -15.52 -6.69 3.58
C ASN A 105 -16.15 -5.68 2.60
N TRP A 106 -15.50 -4.56 2.28
CA TRP A 106 -16.07 -3.56 1.37
C TRP A 106 -15.91 -3.96 -0.10
N THR A 107 -16.67 -4.96 -0.53
CA THR A 107 -16.58 -5.57 -1.87
C THR A 107 -16.86 -4.58 -3.00
N GLN A 108 -17.79 -3.62 -2.82
CA GLN A 108 -18.14 -2.63 -3.85
C GLN A 108 -17.02 -1.65 -4.18
N ARG A 109 -15.95 -1.62 -3.37
CA ARG A 109 -14.78 -0.76 -3.60
C ARG A 109 -13.57 -1.53 -4.10
N LYS A 110 -13.66 -2.84 -4.32
CA LYS A 110 -12.56 -3.62 -4.87
C LYS A 110 -12.59 -3.56 -6.41
N PRO A 111 -11.43 -3.50 -7.09
CA PRO A 111 -10.08 -3.32 -6.53
C PRO A 111 -9.87 -1.93 -5.94
N ALA A 112 -9.04 -1.80 -4.90
CA ALA A 112 -8.82 -0.54 -4.18
C ALA A 112 -7.36 -0.24 -3.82
N PHE A 113 -7.05 1.04 -3.77
CA PHE A 113 -5.78 1.60 -3.33
C PHE A 113 -6.02 2.59 -2.18
N TYR A 114 -5.72 2.16 -0.96
CA TYR A 114 -5.81 3.00 0.23
C TYR A 114 -4.50 3.75 0.46
N HIS A 115 -4.59 5.01 0.88
CA HIS A 115 -3.42 5.75 1.34
C HIS A 115 -3.73 6.67 2.51
N GLY A 116 -2.79 6.85 3.42
CA GLY A 116 -2.94 7.72 4.58
C GLY A 116 -1.74 7.71 5.52
N HIS A 117 -1.68 8.69 6.42
CA HIS A 117 -0.59 8.84 7.38
C HIS A 117 -0.81 8.00 8.64
N VAL A 118 -0.67 6.68 8.52
CA VAL A 118 -0.85 5.71 9.61
C VAL A 118 0.37 4.79 9.70
N ALA A 119 0.72 4.34 10.90
CA ALA A 119 1.76 3.33 11.07
C ALA A 119 1.28 1.96 10.58
N TYR A 120 2.21 1.02 10.43
CA TYR A 120 1.91 -0.36 10.03
C TYR A 120 0.91 -1.01 11.00
N ILE A 121 -0.07 -1.73 10.44
CA ILE A 121 -1.11 -2.47 11.15
C ILE A 121 -1.04 -3.90 10.64
N ASP A 122 -1.03 -4.87 11.53
CA ASP A 122 -1.10 -6.27 11.15
C ASP A 122 -2.55 -6.73 11.23
N PHE A 123 -3.19 -6.90 10.07
CA PHE A 123 -4.60 -7.27 9.99
C PHE A 123 -4.82 -8.72 10.42
N THR A 124 -3.78 -9.55 10.37
CA THR A 124 -3.87 -10.96 10.76
C THR A 124 -4.16 -11.12 12.25
N LYS A 125 -3.77 -10.15 13.08
CA LYS A 125 -4.14 -10.08 14.51
C LYS A 125 -5.65 -10.03 14.74
N PHE A 126 -6.42 -9.64 13.72
CA PHE A 126 -7.88 -9.53 13.78
C PHE A 126 -8.58 -10.63 12.96
N GLY A 127 -7.84 -11.67 12.54
CA GLY A 127 -8.38 -12.74 11.68
C GLY A 127 -8.59 -12.32 10.23
N MET A 128 -7.99 -11.21 9.80
CA MET A 128 -8.17 -10.63 8.47
C MET A 128 -6.92 -10.80 7.60
N LYS A 129 -7.11 -10.86 6.28
CA LYS A 129 -5.99 -10.91 5.32
C LYS A 129 -5.31 -9.55 5.25
N ASN A 130 -3.97 -9.54 5.30
CA ASN A 130 -3.19 -8.32 5.13
C ASN A 130 -3.37 -7.71 3.72
N PRO A 131 -3.39 -6.36 3.61
CA PRO A 131 -3.22 -5.64 2.36
C PRO A 131 -1.92 -6.01 1.63
N ILE A 132 -1.85 -5.64 0.36
CA ILE A 132 -0.55 -5.47 -0.29
C ILE A 132 0.03 -4.13 0.16
N TYR A 133 1.00 -4.18 1.09
CA TYR A 133 1.65 -2.99 1.60
C TYR A 133 2.71 -2.45 0.64
N LEU A 134 2.70 -1.14 0.45
CA LEU A 134 3.72 -0.39 -0.29
C LEU A 134 4.19 0.79 0.54
N ASN A 135 5.43 1.24 0.36
CA ASN A 135 5.86 2.52 0.90
C ASN A 135 7.00 3.17 0.10
N VAL A 136 7.29 4.42 0.42
CA VAL A 136 8.47 5.15 -0.07
C VAL A 136 9.12 5.86 1.12
N VAL A 137 10.39 5.54 1.37
CA VAL A 137 11.21 6.19 2.40
C VAL A 137 12.09 7.28 1.79
N ARG A 138 12.77 8.05 2.63
CA ARG A 138 13.72 9.09 2.23
C ARG A 138 14.86 9.14 3.23
N ASP A 139 16.00 9.69 2.82
CA ASP A 139 17.03 10.10 3.76
C ASP A 139 16.40 10.90 4.93
N PRO A 140 16.61 10.47 6.19
CA PRO A 140 15.88 10.98 7.33
C PRO A 140 16.18 12.47 7.60
N LEU A 141 17.40 12.92 7.31
CA LEU A 141 17.79 14.31 7.52
C LEU A 141 17.20 15.21 6.44
N GLU A 142 17.30 14.83 5.16
CA GLU A 142 16.64 15.56 4.07
C GLU A 142 15.12 15.62 4.24
N ARG A 143 14.51 14.53 4.73
CA ARG A 143 13.08 14.49 5.07
C ARG A 143 12.75 15.50 6.17
N MET A 144 13.53 15.53 7.25
CA MET A 144 13.33 16.45 8.37
C MET A 144 13.52 17.91 7.95
N ILE A 145 14.57 18.22 7.19
CA ILE A 145 14.81 19.57 6.64
C ILE A 145 13.66 20.00 5.74
N SER A 146 13.18 19.10 4.87
CA SER A 146 12.01 19.37 4.02
C SER A 146 10.75 19.64 4.84
N TYR A 147 10.55 18.94 5.96
CA TYR A 147 9.43 19.18 6.86
C TYR A 147 9.55 20.51 7.63
N TYR A 148 10.75 20.82 8.13
CA TYR A 148 11.06 22.04 8.86
C TYR A 148 10.68 23.29 8.08
N TYR A 149 11.14 23.38 6.83
CA TYR A 149 10.85 24.51 5.95
C TYR A 149 9.42 24.48 5.40
N PHE A 150 8.83 23.29 5.23
CA PHE A 150 7.42 23.17 4.87
C PHE A 150 6.50 23.82 5.91
N LEU A 151 6.79 23.70 7.20
CA LEU A 151 6.00 24.34 8.26
C LEU A 151 6.09 25.87 8.24
N ARG A 152 7.18 26.44 7.70
CA ARG A 152 7.48 27.88 7.66
C ARG A 152 7.00 28.54 6.37
N TYR A 153 7.29 27.91 5.23
CA TYR A 153 7.08 28.49 3.89
C TYR A 153 5.96 27.83 3.08
N GLY A 154 5.43 26.69 3.54
CA GLY A 154 4.36 25.98 2.83
C GLY A 154 4.83 25.15 1.65
N ASP A 155 3.89 24.88 0.74
CA ASP A 155 4.09 24.12 -0.48
C ASP A 155 3.44 24.80 -1.69
N ASP A 156 3.90 24.46 -2.88
CA ASP A 156 3.36 24.96 -4.16
C ASP A 156 2.01 24.34 -4.55
N PHE A 157 1.62 23.23 -3.92
CA PHE A 157 0.41 22.47 -4.27
C PHE A 157 -0.87 23.05 -3.64
N ARG A 158 -0.76 23.62 -2.43
CA ARG A 158 -1.82 24.34 -1.71
C ARG A 158 -1.25 25.60 -1.06
N PRO A 159 -0.88 26.61 -1.86
CA PRO A 159 -0.15 27.79 -1.38
C PRO A 159 -0.97 28.69 -0.45
N TYR A 160 -2.30 28.64 -0.57
CA TYR A 160 -3.23 29.44 0.24
C TYR A 160 -3.35 28.97 1.69
N LEU A 161 -2.92 27.74 2.02
CA LEU A 161 -3.02 27.21 3.39
C LEU A 161 -1.91 27.74 4.28
N SER A 162 -2.28 28.48 5.33
CA SER A 162 -1.34 28.88 6.38
C SER A 162 -0.83 27.67 7.14
N ARG A 163 0.49 27.58 7.30
CA ARG A 163 1.16 26.49 8.03
C ARG A 163 1.43 26.91 9.47
N LYS A 164 1.61 25.92 10.36
CA LYS A 164 1.73 26.10 11.81
C LYS A 164 2.84 27.07 12.23
N ARG A 165 3.90 27.22 11.43
CA ARG A 165 5.05 28.08 11.72
C ARG A 165 5.20 29.23 10.70
N LYS A 166 4.14 29.58 9.97
CA LYS A 166 4.18 30.68 9.00
C LYS A 166 4.62 31.97 9.69
N GLY A 167 5.53 32.71 9.05
CA GLY A 167 6.13 33.94 9.59
C GLY A 167 7.41 33.73 10.40
N ASN A 168 7.74 32.48 10.78
CA ASN A 168 9.05 32.17 11.33
C ASN A 168 10.06 31.95 10.20
N ASN A 169 11.00 32.88 10.05
CA ASN A 169 12.03 32.85 9.01
C ASN A 169 13.35 32.21 9.45
N GLU A 170 13.41 31.67 10.68
CA GLU A 170 14.58 31.00 11.22
C GLU A 170 15.03 29.83 10.35
N THR A 171 16.32 29.83 10.03
CA THR A 171 17.00 28.76 9.28
C THR A 171 17.15 27.49 10.13
N PHE A 172 17.37 26.36 9.47
CA PHE A 172 17.62 25.10 10.17
C PHE A 172 18.89 25.18 11.04
N ASP A 173 19.95 25.81 10.55
CA ASP A 173 21.20 26.04 11.30
C ASP A 173 20.99 26.85 12.57
N GLU A 174 20.27 27.97 12.49
CA GLU A 174 19.95 28.81 13.66
C GLU A 174 19.17 28.01 14.70
N CYS A 175 18.19 27.22 14.25
CA CYS A 175 17.43 26.34 15.14
C CYS A 175 18.35 25.33 15.84
N VAL A 176 19.23 24.64 15.09
CA VAL A 176 20.12 23.60 15.67
C VAL A 176 21.11 24.24 16.64
N LYS A 177 21.67 25.40 16.30
CA LYS A 177 22.61 26.15 17.15
C LYS A 177 21.99 26.49 18.51
N ARG A 178 20.71 26.91 18.53
CA ARG A 178 19.99 27.20 19.78
C ARG A 178 19.26 26.02 20.40
N LYS A 179 19.40 24.80 19.85
CA LYS A 179 18.71 23.57 20.29
C LYS A 179 17.18 23.72 20.28
N GLY A 180 16.63 24.24 19.19
CA GLY A 180 15.19 24.45 19.03
C GLY A 180 14.38 23.16 18.89
N ARG A 181 13.13 23.17 19.38
CA ARG A 181 12.24 21.99 19.36
C ARG A 181 11.95 21.45 17.97
N ASP A 182 11.81 22.32 16.95
CA ASP A 182 11.45 21.89 15.58
C ASP A 182 12.63 21.21 14.84
N CYS A 183 13.87 21.38 15.32
CA CYS A 183 15.08 20.78 14.77
C CYS A 183 15.76 19.79 15.73
N ASP A 184 15.08 19.44 16.82
CA ASP A 184 15.54 18.42 17.77
C ASP A 184 15.73 17.07 17.04
N PRO A 185 16.90 16.41 17.19
CA PRO A 185 17.15 15.09 16.61
C PRO A 185 16.10 14.03 16.94
N ALA A 186 15.34 14.16 18.04
CA ALA A 186 14.23 13.29 18.36
C ALA A 186 13.14 13.26 17.25
N ASN A 187 12.99 14.35 16.50
CA ASN A 187 12.03 14.44 15.38
C ASN A 187 12.47 13.69 14.12
N LEU A 188 13.69 13.16 14.08
CA LEU A 188 14.13 12.25 13.01
C LEU A 188 13.35 10.93 13.07
N TRP A 189 13.03 10.49 14.30
CA TRP A 189 12.32 9.23 14.60
C TRP A 189 10.90 9.25 14.06
N LEU A 190 10.72 8.75 12.85
CA LEU A 190 9.43 8.73 12.15
C LEU A 190 9.29 7.55 11.20
N GLN A 191 10.31 7.24 10.40
CA GLN A 191 10.18 6.16 9.42
C GLN A 191 10.23 4.82 10.14
N VAL A 192 11.14 4.65 11.10
CA VAL A 192 11.19 3.44 11.94
C VAL A 192 9.83 3.15 12.61
N PRO A 193 9.18 4.07 13.35
CA PRO A 193 7.87 3.79 13.96
C PRO A 193 6.77 3.50 12.93
N PHE A 194 6.79 4.13 11.75
CA PHE A 194 5.82 3.87 10.69
C PHE A 194 5.84 2.41 10.21
N PHE A 195 7.02 1.77 10.21
CA PHE A 195 7.15 0.34 9.88
C PHE A 195 7.05 -0.55 11.12
N CYS A 196 7.53 -0.13 12.28
CA CYS A 196 7.43 -0.89 13.53
C CYS A 196 5.97 -1.10 13.97
N GLY A 197 5.11 -0.10 13.74
CA GLY A 197 3.66 -0.18 13.90
C GLY A 197 3.13 0.38 15.21
N HIS A 198 2.10 -0.25 15.75
CA HIS A 198 1.28 0.25 16.87
C HIS A 198 1.75 -0.21 18.27
N HIS A 199 3.00 -0.62 18.43
CA HIS A 199 3.53 -1.02 19.75
C HIS A 199 4.13 0.19 20.48
N ALA A 200 4.04 0.24 21.80
CA ALA A 200 4.53 1.37 22.60
C ALA A 200 6.02 1.68 22.32
N ASP A 201 6.85 0.64 22.30
CA ASP A 201 8.30 0.76 22.09
C ASP A 201 8.68 1.30 20.71
N CYS A 202 7.80 1.17 19.70
CA CYS A 202 8.01 1.77 18.39
C CYS A 202 8.18 3.29 18.47
N TRP A 203 7.51 3.93 19.44
CA TRP A 203 7.41 5.38 19.56
C TRP A 203 8.35 5.97 20.61
N ILE A 204 9.27 5.15 21.15
CA ILE A 204 10.38 5.60 21.99
C ILE A 204 11.56 5.91 21.05
N PRO A 205 11.97 7.19 20.89
CA PRO A 205 13.03 7.53 19.96
C PRO A 205 14.35 6.85 20.30
N GLY A 206 14.97 6.21 19.31
CA GLY A 206 16.25 5.53 19.50
C GLY A 206 16.13 4.13 20.14
N ASN A 207 14.94 3.54 20.18
CA ASN A 207 14.76 2.16 20.65
C ASN A 207 15.28 1.16 19.60
N SER A 208 16.23 0.31 19.99
CA SER A 208 16.86 -0.68 19.10
C SER A 208 15.92 -1.82 18.69
N TRP A 209 15.03 -2.26 19.59
CA TRP A 209 14.01 -3.27 19.27
C TRP A 209 13.06 -2.77 18.17
N ALA A 210 12.68 -1.49 18.24
CA ALA A 210 11.83 -0.87 17.23
C ALA A 210 12.48 -0.85 15.84
N LEU A 211 13.79 -0.58 15.77
CA LEU A 211 14.56 -0.64 14.52
C LEU A 211 14.55 -2.05 13.92
N GLU A 212 14.86 -3.07 14.70
CA GLU A 212 14.90 -4.46 14.21
C GLU A 212 13.52 -4.94 13.79
N ARG A 213 12.49 -4.62 14.59
CA ARG A 213 11.10 -4.90 14.22
C ARG A 213 10.70 -4.23 12.91
N ALA A 214 11.09 -2.96 12.70
CA ALA A 214 10.79 -2.24 11.47
C ALA A 214 11.44 -2.90 10.24
N LYS A 215 12.69 -3.36 10.36
CA LYS A 215 13.38 -4.12 9.29
C LYS A 215 12.66 -5.42 8.95
N ASN A 216 12.30 -6.21 9.98
CA ASN A 216 11.57 -7.47 9.78
C ASN A 216 10.21 -7.21 9.14
N THR A 217 9.48 -6.20 9.63
CA THR A 217 8.18 -5.82 9.03
C THR A 217 8.33 -5.42 7.57
N LEU A 218 9.38 -4.68 7.21
CA LEU A 218 9.67 -4.32 5.82
C LEU A 218 9.88 -5.57 4.95
N LEU A 219 10.62 -6.57 5.42
CA LEU A 219 10.88 -7.79 4.65
C LEU A 219 9.65 -8.71 4.57
N ASP A 220 8.95 -8.89 5.69
CA ASP A 220 7.93 -9.92 5.84
C ASP A 220 6.54 -9.48 5.34
N HIS A 221 6.29 -8.16 5.34
CA HIS A 221 4.93 -7.63 5.16
C HIS A 221 4.80 -6.57 4.08
N TYR A 222 5.88 -5.93 3.62
CA TYR A 222 5.82 -4.97 2.52
C TYR A 222 6.21 -5.62 1.20
N MET A 223 5.38 -5.43 0.18
CA MET A 223 5.63 -5.95 -1.15
C MET A 223 6.76 -5.21 -1.86
N LEU A 224 6.77 -3.88 -1.73
CA LEU A 224 7.81 -3.02 -2.29
C LEU A 224 7.94 -1.75 -1.45
N VAL A 225 9.17 -1.42 -1.08
CA VAL A 225 9.52 -0.13 -0.44
C VAL A 225 10.56 0.56 -1.30
N GLY A 226 10.20 1.70 -1.87
CA GLY A 226 11.10 2.53 -2.68
C GLY A 226 11.81 3.59 -1.86
N VAL A 227 12.71 4.31 -2.52
CA VAL A 227 13.35 5.52 -1.98
C VAL A 227 12.95 6.74 -2.82
N SER A 228 12.78 7.89 -2.16
CA SER A 228 12.20 9.09 -2.78
C SER A 228 13.01 9.64 -3.94
N GLU A 229 14.33 9.53 -3.88
CA GLU A 229 15.28 9.97 -4.90
C GLU A 229 15.28 9.08 -6.16
N GLU A 230 14.76 7.85 -6.06
CA GLU A 230 14.64 6.90 -7.18
C GLU A 230 13.15 6.55 -7.43
N LEU A 231 12.26 7.54 -7.29
CA LEU A 231 10.81 7.34 -7.43
C LEU A 231 10.42 6.80 -8.81
N GLN A 232 11.16 7.19 -9.86
CA GLN A 232 10.95 6.67 -11.21
C GLN A 232 11.11 5.15 -11.27
N ASP A 233 12.23 4.62 -10.74
CA ASP A 233 12.48 3.18 -10.70
C ASP A 233 11.41 2.43 -9.90
N PHE A 234 10.93 3.05 -8.82
CA PHE A 234 9.87 2.48 -8.00
C PHE A 234 8.56 2.37 -8.78
N ILE A 235 8.20 3.40 -9.55
CA ILE A 235 7.02 3.41 -10.42
C ILE A 235 7.14 2.35 -11.52
N GLU A 236 8.30 2.28 -12.18
CA GLU A 236 8.54 1.28 -13.23
C GLU A 236 8.45 -0.16 -12.69
N LEU A 237 8.92 -0.41 -11.46
CA LEU A 237 8.77 -1.71 -10.81
C LEU A 237 7.30 -2.01 -10.48
N LEU A 238 6.54 -1.02 -9.99
CA LEU A 238 5.11 -1.21 -9.74
C LEU A 238 4.33 -1.53 -11.02
N GLU A 239 4.64 -0.86 -12.12
CA GLU A 239 4.05 -1.11 -13.44
C GLU A 239 4.35 -2.53 -13.94
N LEU A 240 5.58 -3.01 -13.73
CA LEU A 240 5.98 -4.38 -14.09
C LEU A 240 5.30 -5.45 -13.21
N ILE A 241 5.23 -5.22 -11.89
CA ILE A 241 4.74 -6.21 -10.92
C ILE A 241 3.20 -6.25 -10.94
N PHE A 242 2.53 -5.10 -11.06
CA PHE A 242 1.10 -4.94 -10.89
C PHE A 242 0.45 -4.09 -12.00
N PRO A 243 0.48 -4.53 -13.27
CA PRO A 243 -0.01 -3.76 -14.41
C PRO A 243 -1.49 -3.38 -14.29
N ASP A 244 -2.33 -4.22 -13.66
CA ASP A 244 -3.75 -3.94 -13.42
C ASP A 244 -3.98 -2.62 -12.65
N PHE A 245 -3.02 -2.20 -11.82
CA PHE A 245 -3.09 -0.92 -11.11
C PHE A 245 -2.21 0.14 -11.76
N PHE A 246 -1.04 -0.25 -12.28
CA PHE A 246 0.04 0.69 -12.61
C PHE A 246 0.39 0.77 -14.10
N SER A 247 -0.36 0.11 -15.00
CA SER A 247 -0.15 0.25 -16.45
C SER A 247 -0.29 1.71 -16.90
N GLY A 248 0.74 2.26 -17.55
CA GLY A 248 0.85 3.66 -17.95
C GLY A 248 1.47 4.58 -16.90
N ALA A 249 1.87 4.09 -15.72
CA ALA A 249 2.42 4.93 -14.66
C ALA A 249 3.72 5.63 -15.06
N THR A 250 4.62 4.93 -15.75
CA THR A 250 5.91 5.46 -16.21
C THR A 250 5.71 6.59 -17.22
N VAL A 251 4.70 6.47 -18.09
CA VAL A 251 4.35 7.51 -19.07
C VAL A 251 3.83 8.77 -18.37
N ILE A 252 2.94 8.63 -17.39
CA ILE A 252 2.43 9.77 -16.62
C ILE A 252 3.58 10.45 -15.85
N TYR A 253 4.51 9.66 -15.29
CA TYR A 253 5.68 10.20 -14.61
C TYR A 253 6.64 10.94 -15.55
N SER A 254 6.87 10.45 -16.77
CA SER A 254 7.79 11.11 -17.72
C SER A 254 7.25 12.42 -18.28
N GLN A 255 5.93 12.60 -18.32
CA GLN A 255 5.28 13.85 -18.76
C GLN A 255 5.46 15.03 -17.78
N GLY A 256 5.99 14.81 -16.58
CA GLY A 256 6.49 15.87 -15.69
C GLY A 256 5.45 16.64 -14.88
N GLN A 257 4.21 16.77 -15.36
CA GLN A 257 3.17 17.60 -14.72
C GLN A 257 2.81 17.14 -13.30
N LYS A 258 2.93 15.84 -13.00
CA LYS A 258 2.60 15.24 -11.70
C LYS A 258 3.78 14.61 -10.97
N SER A 259 4.96 14.67 -11.57
CA SER A 259 6.16 13.97 -11.10
C SER A 259 6.78 14.67 -9.87
N TYR A 260 6.58 15.98 -9.76
CA TYR A 260 7.14 16.78 -8.68
C TYR A 260 6.11 17.68 -8.01
N LEU A 261 5.07 17.08 -7.44
CA LEU A 261 4.03 17.82 -6.70
C LEU A 261 4.46 18.12 -5.26
N ARG A 262 3.97 19.24 -4.73
CA ARG A 262 4.14 19.65 -3.31
C ARG A 262 5.59 19.90 -2.94
N LYS A 263 6.31 20.64 -3.78
CA LYS A 263 7.64 21.15 -3.44
C LYS A 263 7.52 22.15 -2.31
N THR A 264 8.52 22.14 -1.43
CA THR A 264 8.60 23.13 -0.36
C THR A 264 9.12 24.42 -0.99
N VAL A 265 8.36 25.51 -0.85
CA VAL A 265 8.58 26.77 -1.60
C VAL A 265 10.01 27.28 -1.45
N LYS A 266 10.54 27.24 -0.23
CA LYS A 266 11.90 27.67 0.07
C LYS A 266 12.56 26.62 0.96
N LYS A 267 13.75 26.15 0.56
CA LYS A 267 14.62 25.27 1.35
C LYS A 267 16.01 25.90 1.36
N ILE A 268 16.56 26.15 2.53
CA ILE A 268 17.94 26.66 2.69
C ILE A 268 18.79 25.45 3.08
N PRO A 269 19.80 25.07 2.27
CA PRO A 269 20.72 23.99 2.63
C PRO A 269 21.44 24.28 3.95
N PRO A 270 21.48 23.33 4.90
CA PRO A 270 22.22 23.52 6.14
C PRO A 270 23.74 23.54 5.93
N SER A 271 24.46 24.12 6.87
CA SER A 271 25.93 24.06 6.93
C SER A 271 26.43 22.66 7.26
N GLU A 272 27.63 22.31 6.80
CA GLU A 272 28.28 21.03 7.12
C GLU A 272 28.44 20.82 8.63
N GLN A 273 28.67 21.90 9.40
CA GLN A 273 28.75 21.83 10.86
C GLN A 273 27.43 21.36 11.47
N THR A 274 26.29 21.92 11.03
CA THR A 274 24.96 21.50 11.46
C THR A 274 24.68 20.05 11.08
N LEU A 275 25.03 19.66 9.84
CA LEU A 275 24.86 18.28 9.39
C LEU A 275 25.69 17.31 10.25
N ALA A 276 26.96 17.63 10.52
CA ALA A 276 27.83 16.83 11.37
C ALA A 276 27.28 16.69 12.80
N GLN A 277 26.76 17.77 13.39
CA GLN A 277 26.16 17.75 14.71
C GLN A 277 24.95 16.81 14.78
N ILE A 278 24.03 16.88 13.80
CA ILE A 278 22.86 15.99 13.77
C ILE A 278 23.27 14.53 13.55
N ARG A 279 24.25 14.27 12.68
CA ARG A 279 24.76 12.92 12.37
C ARG A 279 25.40 12.21 13.57
N GLN A 280 25.83 12.94 14.60
CA GLN A 280 26.32 12.35 15.84
C GLN A 280 25.21 11.68 16.68
N SER A 281 23.95 12.11 16.51
CA SER A 281 22.80 11.60 17.26
C SER A 281 22.60 10.10 17.06
N PRO A 282 22.37 9.32 18.15
CA PRO A 282 22.02 7.90 18.03
C PRO A 282 20.72 7.68 17.25
N ILE A 283 19.76 8.62 17.35
CA ILE A 283 18.48 8.55 16.65
C ILE A 283 18.69 8.69 15.14
N TRP A 284 19.56 9.63 14.72
CA TRP A 284 19.92 9.76 13.31
C TRP A 284 20.57 8.47 12.79
N LYS A 285 21.53 7.91 13.53
CA LYS A 285 22.22 6.68 13.12
C LYS A 285 21.25 5.52 12.91
N MET A 286 20.26 5.36 13.77
CA MET A 286 19.25 4.31 13.64
C MET A 286 18.29 4.53 12.47
N GLU A 287 17.77 5.75 12.29
CA GLU A 287 16.94 6.10 11.13
C GLU A 287 17.71 5.96 9.81
N GLN A 288 18.98 6.37 9.78
CA GLN A 288 19.85 6.17 8.63
C GLN A 288 20.07 4.69 8.37
N ASN A 289 20.30 3.88 9.41
CA ASN A 289 20.47 2.44 9.28
C ASN A 289 19.23 1.79 8.64
N PHE A 290 18.02 2.18 9.07
CA PHE A 290 16.77 1.71 8.48
C PHE A 290 16.61 2.15 7.01
N TYR A 291 16.86 3.42 6.71
CA TYR A 291 16.78 3.93 5.34
C TYR A 291 17.78 3.21 4.40
N GLU A 292 19.02 3.04 4.83
CA GLU A 292 20.04 2.30 4.06
C GLU A 292 19.68 0.82 3.88
N PHE A 293 19.05 0.21 4.89
CA PHE A 293 18.52 -1.15 4.79
C PHE A 293 17.41 -1.25 3.74
N ALA A 294 16.42 -0.34 3.79
CA ALA A 294 15.35 -0.28 2.80
C ALA A 294 15.88 -0.01 1.39
N ARG A 295 16.87 0.89 1.24
CA ARG A 295 17.51 1.19 -0.03
C ARG A 295 18.21 -0.03 -0.63
N ARG A 296 19.00 -0.77 0.18
CA ARG A 296 19.64 -2.02 -0.28
C ARG A 296 18.61 -3.05 -0.75
N GLN A 297 17.51 -3.23 -0.01
CA GLN A 297 16.44 -4.14 -0.42
C GLN A 297 15.79 -3.69 -1.74
N PHE A 298 15.52 -2.39 -1.89
CA PHE A 298 14.97 -1.83 -3.12
C PHE A 298 15.90 -2.04 -4.32
N HIS A 299 17.20 -1.78 -4.16
CA HIS A 299 18.20 -2.00 -5.20
C HIS A 299 18.33 -3.47 -5.59
N PHE A 300 18.23 -4.38 -4.62
CA PHE A 300 18.18 -5.82 -4.91
C PHE A 300 16.99 -6.18 -5.81
N LEU A 301 15.80 -5.65 -5.53
CA LEU A 301 14.61 -5.88 -6.36
C LEU A 301 14.76 -5.27 -7.78
N LYS A 302 15.41 -4.10 -7.91
CA LYS A 302 15.74 -3.50 -9.21
C LYS A 302 16.63 -4.42 -10.06
N LEU A 303 17.64 -5.05 -9.46
CA LEU A 303 18.53 -5.97 -10.18
C LEU A 303 17.78 -7.19 -10.74
N MET A 304 16.76 -7.68 -10.04
CA MET A 304 15.92 -8.77 -10.55
C MET A 304 15.15 -8.36 -11.81
N LYS A 305 14.63 -7.13 -11.88
CA LYS A 305 14.02 -6.59 -13.12
C LYS A 305 15.02 -6.59 -14.29
N THR A 306 16.25 -6.16 -14.06
CA THR A 306 17.30 -6.13 -15.10
C THR A 306 17.63 -7.53 -15.61
N ARG A 307 17.72 -8.53 -14.72
CA ARG A 307 17.96 -9.93 -15.09
C ARG A 307 16.85 -10.52 -15.96
N LEU A 308 15.61 -10.09 -15.76
CA LEU A 308 14.45 -10.49 -16.57
C LEU A 308 14.33 -9.69 -17.88
N GLY A 309 15.34 -8.91 -18.26
CA GLY A 309 15.31 -8.08 -19.48
C GLY A 309 14.20 -7.02 -19.48
N GLY A 310 13.67 -6.66 -18.31
CA GLY A 310 12.51 -5.77 -18.18
C GLY A 310 11.20 -6.36 -18.69
N LYS A 311 11.16 -7.66 -19.01
CA LYS A 311 9.98 -8.37 -19.48
C LYS A 311 9.36 -9.21 -18.38
N ARG A 312 8.06 -9.45 -18.53
CA ARG A 312 7.27 -10.29 -17.63
C ARG A 312 7.31 -11.75 -18.10
N GLU A 313 8.50 -12.34 -18.04
CA GLU A 313 8.69 -13.74 -18.40
C GLU A 313 8.67 -14.60 -17.13
N THR A 314 7.85 -15.66 -17.14
CA THR A 314 7.80 -16.61 -16.03
C THR A 314 9.05 -17.48 -16.06
N GLY A 315 9.95 -17.31 -15.09
CA GLY A 315 11.15 -18.14 -14.92
C GLY A 315 10.88 -19.54 -14.33
N TYR A 316 9.62 -19.98 -14.28
CA TYR A 316 9.21 -21.27 -13.74
C TYR A 316 8.07 -21.86 -14.57
N HIS A 317 7.90 -23.18 -14.52
CA HIS A 317 6.75 -23.89 -15.06
C HIS A 317 6.35 -25.02 -14.10
N TYR A 318 5.09 -25.45 -14.16
CA TYR A 318 4.61 -26.58 -13.39
C TYR A 318 4.79 -27.86 -14.20
N GLU A 319 5.44 -28.86 -13.61
CA GLU A 319 5.55 -30.21 -14.18
C GLU A 319 4.96 -31.25 -13.22
N LYS A 320 4.62 -32.44 -13.74
CA LYS A 320 4.15 -33.58 -12.94
C LYS A 320 2.90 -33.30 -12.09
N VAL A 321 1.98 -32.49 -12.57
CA VAL A 321 0.68 -32.24 -11.91
C VAL A 321 -0.12 -33.55 -11.88
N LYS A 322 -0.39 -34.05 -10.68
CA LYS A 322 -1.08 -35.32 -10.41
C LYS A 322 -2.09 -35.16 -9.27
N PRO A 323 -3.16 -35.99 -9.23
CA PRO A 323 -3.51 -36.98 -10.24
C PRO A 323 -4.06 -36.32 -11.51
N THR A 324 -3.79 -36.93 -12.65
CA THR A 324 -4.41 -36.54 -13.92
C THR A 324 -5.83 -37.12 -13.90
N PHE A 325 -6.81 -36.33 -13.52
CA PHE A 325 -8.22 -36.72 -13.66
C PHE A 325 -8.56 -36.62 -15.15
N ILE A 326 -8.74 -37.78 -15.79
CA ILE A 326 -9.13 -37.92 -17.20
C ILE A 326 -10.64 -37.70 -17.33
#